data_AF-A0A920IQS7-F1
#
_entry.id   AF-A0A920IQS7-F1
#
_cell.length_a   1.000
_cell.length_b   1.000
_cell.length_c   1.000
_cell.angle_alpha   90.00
_cell.angle_beta   90.00
_cell.angle_gamma   90.00
#
_symmetry.space_group_name_H-M   'P 1'
#
loop_
_entity.id
_entity.type
_entity.pdbx_description
1 polymer ?
#
loop_
_entity_poly.entity_id
_entity_poly.type
_entity_poly.pdbx_seq_one_letter_code
_entity_poly.pdbx_strand_id
1 'polypeptide(L)'
;MKKQFIPDNYMELFFGIGAAVVIIGALLKIINASLIFSANTWLIAGLSTEAIIFTLSGIQGYFLSSPGAEEDAVSTMLLKLLHFKRQLTEPLKV
;
A
#
# COMPACT_ATOMS: atom_id res chain seq x y z
N MET A 1 16.09 5.75 -21.01
CA MET A 1 14.73 5.57 -20.46
C MET A 1 14.81 4.52 -19.37
N LYS A 2 14.81 4.93 -18.09
CA LYS A 2 14.86 3.99 -16.95
C LYS A 2 13.44 3.42 -16.76
N LYS A 3 13.25 2.18 -17.20
CA LYS A 3 12.00 1.43 -17.10
C LYS A 3 11.78 1.06 -15.64
N GLN A 4 10.99 1.86 -14.93
CA GLN A 4 10.52 1.54 -13.57
C GLN A 4 9.65 0.28 -13.70
N PHE A 5 10.17 -0.85 -13.23
CA PHE A 5 9.73 -2.18 -13.69
C PHE A 5 8.63 -2.81 -12.82
N ILE A 6 8.03 -2.08 -11.88
CA ILE A 6 6.86 -2.54 -11.13
C ILE A 6 5.93 -1.34 -10.94
N PRO A 7 4.73 -1.32 -11.54
CA PRO A 7 3.73 -0.28 -11.27
C PRO A 7 3.26 -0.42 -9.81
N ASP A 8 3.23 0.69 -9.07
CA ASP A 8 2.90 0.73 -7.63
C ASP A 8 1.55 0.05 -7.30
N ASN A 9 0.59 0.08 -8.22
CA ASN A 9 -0.71 -0.58 -8.09
C ASN A 9 -0.63 -2.10 -7.87
N TYR A 10 0.39 -2.78 -8.39
CA TYR A 10 0.53 -4.23 -8.19
C TYR A 10 1.03 -4.55 -6.79
N MET A 11 1.93 -3.73 -6.23
CA MET A 11 2.44 -3.93 -4.87
C MET A 11 1.32 -3.76 -3.84
N GLU A 12 0.48 -2.72 -3.97
CA GLU A 12 -0.70 -2.55 -3.11
C GLU A 12 -1.67 -3.73 -3.19
N LEU A 13 -1.90 -4.28 -4.39
CA LEU A 13 -2.75 -5.46 -4.55
C LEU A 13 -2.15 -6.70 -3.87
N PHE A 14 -0.83 -6.90 -3.96
CA PHE A 14 -0.15 -8.00 -3.27
C PHE A 14 -0.18 -7.85 -1.75
N PHE A 15 -0.05 -6.62 -1.22
CA PHE A 15 -0.28 -6.34 0.21
C PHE A 15 -1.71 -6.68 0.64
N GLY A 16 -2.72 -6.28 -0.16
CA GLY A 16 -4.12 -6.59 0.14
C GLY A 16 -4.40 -8.09 0.15
N ILE A 17 -3.85 -8.83 -0.81
CA ILE A 17 -4.03 -10.29 -0.92
C ILE A 17 -3.27 -11.01 0.21
N GLY A 18 -2.03 -10.63 0.51
CA GLY A 18 -1.24 -11.19 1.60
C GLY A 18 -1.93 -11.01 2.95
N ALA A 19 -2.40 -9.80 3.24
CA ALA A 19 -3.16 -9.49 4.44
C ALA A 19 -4.46 -10.32 4.55
N ALA A 20 -5.21 -10.49 3.46
CA ALA A 20 -6.42 -11.30 3.47
C ALA A 20 -6.13 -12.77 3.87
N VAL A 21 -5.05 -13.35 3.36
CA VAL A 21 -4.62 -14.72 3.72
C VAL A 21 -4.24 -14.83 5.20
N VAL A 22 -3.52 -13.85 5.74
CA VAL A 22 -3.18 -13.79 7.19
C VAL A 22 -4.43 -13.71 8.05
N ILE A 23 -5.38 -12.85 7.70
CA ILE A 23 -6.62 -12.66 8.44
C ILE A 23 -7.45 -13.95 8.45
N ILE A 24 -7.54 -14.65 7.32
CA ILE A 24 -8.20 -15.96 7.25
C ILE A 24 -7.50 -16.98 8.15
N GLY A 25 -6.17 -17.07 8.11
CA GLY A 25 -5.40 -17.96 8.98
C GLY A 25 -5.61 -17.67 10.47
N ALA A 26 -5.60 -16.39 10.86
CA ALA A 26 -5.84 -15.96 12.23
C ALA A 26 -7.28 -16.26 12.68
N LEU A 27 -8.27 -16.01 11.83
CA LEU A 27 -9.66 -16.36 12.09
C LEU A 27 -9.80 -17.86 12.37
N LEU A 28 -9.25 -18.71 11.49
CA LEU A 28 -9.27 -20.17 11.65
C LEU A 28 -8.60 -20.62 12.94
N LYS A 29 -7.51 -19.96 13.33
CA LYS A 29 -6.79 -20.25 14.57
C LYS A 29 -7.64 -19.95 15.81
N ILE A 30 -8.41 -18.87 15.81
CA ILE A 30 -9.27 -18.46 16.94
C ILE A 30 -10.48 -19.39 17.06
N ILE A 31 -11.15 -19.71 15.94
CA ILE A 31 -12.35 -20.58 15.96
C ILE A 31 -12.01 -22.07 16.08
N ASN A 32 -10.72 -22.43 16.19
CA ASN A 32 -10.22 -23.81 16.20
C ASN A 32 -10.70 -24.65 14.99
N ALA A 33 -10.99 -24.00 13.86
CA ALA A 33 -11.40 -24.67 12.64
C ALA A 33 -10.19 -24.91 11.73
N SER A 34 -10.34 -25.90 10.86
CA SER A 34 -9.44 -26.12 9.74
C SER A 34 -10.26 -26.03 8.46
N LEU A 35 -9.71 -25.34 7.45
CA LEU A 35 -10.20 -25.45 6.08
C LEU A 35 -9.40 -26.55 5.38
N ILE A 36 -9.21 -26.44 4.06
CA ILE A 36 -8.36 -27.32 3.22
C ILE A 36 -7.00 -27.60 3.89
N PHE A 37 -6.48 -26.65 4.68
CA PHE A 37 -5.27 -26.81 5.50
C PHE A 37 -5.51 -26.36 6.96
N SER A 38 -4.60 -26.76 7.85
CA SER A 38 -4.57 -26.32 9.25
C SER A 38 -4.42 -24.80 9.38
N ALA A 39 -5.03 -24.22 10.42
CA ALA A 39 -4.89 -22.80 10.74
C ALA A 39 -3.43 -22.34 10.88
N ASN A 40 -2.56 -23.20 11.42
CA ASN A 40 -1.12 -22.90 11.53
C ASN A 40 -0.46 -22.78 10.15
N THR A 41 -0.86 -23.63 9.20
CA THR A 41 -0.32 -23.59 7.83
C THR A 41 -0.74 -22.31 7.12
N TRP A 42 -2.00 -21.90 7.26
CA TRP A 42 -2.49 -20.62 6.72
C TRP A 42 -1.78 -19.42 7.34
N LEU A 43 -1.56 -19.44 8.66
CA LEU A 43 -0.81 -18.40 9.37
C LEU A 43 0.65 -18.33 8.91
N ILE A 44 1.34 -19.46 8.83
CA ILE A 44 2.73 -19.50 8.39
C ILE A 44 2.86 -18.98 6.96
N ALA A 45 1.99 -19.44 6.05
CA ALA A 45 2.01 -18.99 4.66
C ALA A 45 1.72 -17.50 4.51
N GLY A 46 0.69 -17.00 5.19
CA GLY A 46 0.32 -15.58 5.16
C GLY A 46 1.42 -14.70 5.76
N LEU A 47 1.89 -15.01 6.98
CA LEU A 47 2.90 -14.21 7.67
C LEU A 47 4.25 -14.25 6.96
N SER A 48 4.61 -15.38 6.35
CA SER A 48 5.83 -15.48 5.54
C SER A 48 5.74 -14.62 4.28
N THR A 49 4.57 -14.56 3.64
CA THR A 49 4.33 -13.69 2.48
C THR A 49 4.43 -12.22 2.87
N GLU A 50 3.77 -11.81 3.95
CA GLU A 50 3.85 -10.44 4.48
C GLU A 50 5.28 -10.04 4.85
N ALA A 51 6.03 -10.93 5.51
CA ALA A 51 7.42 -10.67 5.87
C ALA A 51 8.31 -10.40 4.65
N ILE A 52 8.08 -11.13 3.54
CA ILE A 52 8.83 -10.93 2.29
C ILE A 52 8.46 -9.59 1.65
N ILE A 53 7.17 -9.30 1.49
CA ILE A 53 6.71 -8.06 0.83
C ILE A 53 7.15 -6.84 1.66
N PHE A 54 7.01 -6.90 2.99
CA PHE A 54 7.45 -5.84 3.89
C PHE A 54 8.97 -5.60 3.85
N THR A 55 9.76 -6.66 3.73
CA THR A 55 11.21 -6.54 3.57
C THR A 55 11.56 -5.88 2.23
N LEU A 56 10.91 -6.29 1.14
CA LEU A 56 11.13 -5.72 -0.18
C LEU A 56 10.70 -4.24 -0.25
N SER A 57 9.54 -3.89 0.34
CA SER A 57 9.09 -2.50 0.40
C SER A 57 9.98 -1.64 1.29
N GLY A 58 10.47 -2.18 2.41
CA GLY A 58 11.42 -1.49 3.29
C GLY A 58 12.75 -1.20 2.60
N ILE A 59 13.30 -2.18 1.87
CA ILE A 59 14.51 -2.01 1.06
C ILE A 59 14.25 -1.00 -0.06
N GLN A 60 13.16 -1.15 -0.81
CA GLN A 60 12.80 -0.23 -1.88
C GLN A 60 12.64 1.19 -1.35
N GLY A 61 11.90 1.40 -0.26
CA GLY A 61 11.74 2.69 0.40
C GLY A 61 13.07 3.27 0.88
N TYR A 62 13.95 2.46 1.47
CA TYR A 62 15.27 2.90 1.92
C TYR A 62 16.18 3.36 0.77
N PHE A 63 16.22 2.62 -0.34
CA PHE A 63 17.09 2.92 -1.48
C PHE A 63 16.49 3.93 -2.49
N LEU A 64 15.16 3.97 -2.62
CA LEU A 64 14.42 4.89 -3.51
C LEU A 64 13.84 6.10 -2.77
N SER A 65 14.23 6.35 -1.51
CA SER A 65 14.06 7.65 -0.85
C SER A 65 14.89 8.71 -1.58
N SER A 66 14.45 9.08 -2.78
CA SER A 66 14.81 10.30 -3.46
C SER A 66 13.99 11.40 -2.79
N PRO A 67 14.62 12.43 -2.18
CA PRO A 67 13.92 13.49 -1.45
C PRO A 67 12.84 14.24 -2.24
N GLY A 68 12.76 14.07 -3.57
CA GLY A 68 11.75 14.70 -4.41
C GLY A 68 10.37 14.02 -4.44
N ALA A 69 10.23 12.73 -4.12
CA ALA A 69 8.93 12.06 -4.27
C ALA A 69 7.87 12.54 -3.27
N GLU A 70 8.29 12.86 -2.05
CA GLU A 70 7.42 13.45 -1.02
C GLU A 70 7.16 14.94 -1.31
N GLU A 71 8.19 15.65 -1.80
CA GLU A 71 8.10 17.07 -2.15
C GLU A 71 7.17 17.30 -3.37
N ASP A 72 7.16 16.39 -4.33
CA ASP A 72 6.26 16.40 -5.50
C ASP A 72 4.81 16.13 -5.07
N ALA A 73 4.58 15.19 -4.14
CA ALA A 73 3.25 14.89 -3.62
C ALA A 73 2.68 16.07 -2.82
N VAL A 74 3.48 16.66 -1.94
CA VAL A 74 3.10 17.84 -1.14
C VAL A 74 2.90 19.07 -2.03
N SER A 75 3.77 19.32 -2.99
CA SER A 75 3.64 20.43 -3.94
C SER A 75 2.39 20.29 -4.81
N THR A 76 2.07 19.08 -5.24
CA THR A 76 0.85 18.78 -6.02
C THR A 76 -0.42 18.99 -5.17
N MET A 77 -0.40 18.58 -3.90
CA MET A 77 -1.48 18.83 -2.94
C MET A 77 -1.68 20.33 -2.70
N LEU A 78 -0.60 21.10 -2.50
CA LEU A 78 -0.65 22.55 -2.32
C LEU A 78 -1.13 23.28 -3.58
N LEU A 79 -0.73 22.84 -4.77
CA LEU A 79 -1.22 23.36 -6.04
C LEU A 79 -2.72 23.14 -6.23
N LYS A 80 -3.21 21.94 -5.87
CA LYS A 80 -4.65 21.63 -5.87
C LYS A 80 -5.40 22.46 -4.83
N LEU A 81 -4.83 22.66 -3.64
CA LEU A 81 -5.42 23.48 -2.59
C LEU A 81 -5.47 24.96 -3.00
N LEU A 82 -4.43 25.46 -3.66
CA LEU A 82 -4.38 26.82 -4.22
C LEU A 82 -5.39 27.01 -5.35
N HIS A 83 -5.52 26.04 -6.26
CA HIS A 83 -6.56 26.06 -7.30
C HIS A 83 -7.97 26.05 -6.70
N PHE A 84 -8.19 25.22 -5.68
CA PHE A 84 -9.47 25.15 -4.97
C PHE A 84 -9.77 26.46 -4.22
N LYS A 85 -8.78 27.03 -3.53
CA LYS A 85 -8.90 28.34 -2.89
C LYS A 85 -9.16 29.44 -3.92
N ARG A 86 -8.55 29.37 -5.11
CA ARG A 86 -8.79 30.30 -6.21
C ARG A 86 -10.23 30.20 -6.72
N GLN A 87 -10.79 29.00 -6.84
CA GLN A 87 -12.21 28.79 -7.18
C GLN A 87 -13.17 29.44 -6.17
N LEU A 88 -12.82 29.44 -4.88
CA LEU A 88 -13.62 30.10 -3.84
C LEU A 88 -13.43 31.62 -3.78
N THR A 89 -12.37 32.15 -4.41
CA THR A 89 -12.02 33.58 -4.36
C THR A 89 -12.45 34.33 -5.63
N GLU A 90 -12.84 33.65 -6.71
CA GLU A 90 -13.44 34.33 -7.86
C GLU A 90 -14.87 34.79 -7.48
N PRO A 91 -15.14 36.10 -7.42
CA PRO A 91 -16.51 36.55 -7.23
C PRO A 91 -17.31 36.05 -8.44
N LEU A 92 -18.37 35.33 -8.15
CA LEU A 92 -19.35 34.82 -9.10
C LEU A 92 -19.80 35.99 -9.98
N LYS A 93 -19.17 36.16 -11.15
CA LYS A 93 -19.59 37.14 -12.15
C LYS A 93 -20.83 36.56 -12.81
N VAL A 94 -21.98 36.89 -12.20
CA VAL A 94 -23.29 36.92 -12.86
C VAL A 94 -23.29 38.05 -13.87
#